data_AF-A0A8J2HDI1-F1
#
_entry.id   AF-A0A8J2HDI1-F1
#
_cell.length_a   1.000
_cell.length_b   1.000
_cell.length_c   1.000
_cell.angle_alpha   90.00
_cell.angle_beta   90.00
_cell.angle_gamma   90.00
#
_symmetry.space_group_name_H-M   'P 1'
#
loop_
_entity.id
_entity.type
_entity.pdbx_description
1 polymer ?
#
loop_
_entity_poly.entity_id
_entity_poly.type
_entity_poly.pdbx_seq_one_letter_code
_entity_poly.pdbx_strand_id
1 'polypeptide(L)'
;MFEIYQAIIKKTTALKLDTLIEEREEFRVLIRKLLGLALLPATDINKAFEWLINNHKEMIKELKGLIRYWFETVKPERFSCYRKVNRTNNNIKSYHRVLRLKLGSHPSIWEFA
;
A
#
# COMPACT_ATOMS: atom_id res chain seq x y z
N MET A 1 -3.36 5.84 6.07
CA MET A 1 -4.22 4.64 6.09
C MET A 1 -4.82 4.35 4.71
N PHE A 2 -5.69 5.20 4.15
CA PHE A 2 -6.37 4.91 2.86
C PHE A 2 -5.41 4.74 1.66
N GLU A 3 -4.23 5.37 1.69
CA GLU A 3 -3.26 5.23 0.61
C GLU A 3 -2.43 3.97 0.67
N ILE A 4 -2.10 3.52 1.87
CA ILE A 4 -1.42 2.25 2.07
C ILE A 4 -2.35 1.11 1.66
N TYR A 5 -3.65 1.25 1.97
CA TYR A 5 -4.68 0.37 1.45
C TYR A 5 -4.72 0.34 -0.08
N GLN A 6 -4.78 1.50 -0.75
CA GLN A 6 -4.74 1.55 -2.21
C GLN A 6 -3.43 1.00 -2.78
N ALA A 7 -2.29 1.21 -2.12
CA ALA A 7 -1.01 0.69 -2.54
C ALA A 7 -0.96 -0.84 -2.42
N ILE A 8 -1.49 -1.41 -1.33
CA ILE A 8 -1.64 -2.85 -1.15
C ILE A 8 -2.53 -3.43 -2.23
N ILE A 9 -3.72 -2.86 -2.48
CA ILE A 9 -4.63 -3.34 -3.52
C ILE A 9 -3.98 -3.27 -4.90
N LYS A 10 -3.38 -2.14 -5.27
CA LYS A 10 -2.70 -2.02 -6.56
C LYS A 10 -1.61 -3.07 -6.72
N LYS A 11 -0.89 -3.38 -5.64
CA LYS A 11 0.17 -4.38 -5.67
C LYS A 11 -0.39 -5.81 -5.71
N THR A 12 -1.48 -6.12 -5.01
CA THR A 12 -2.14 -7.44 -5.09
C THR A 12 -2.65 -7.69 -6.50
N THR A 13 -3.28 -6.70 -7.14
CA THR A 13 -3.73 -6.80 -8.53
C THR A 13 -2.55 -6.95 -9.50
N ALA A 14 -1.47 -6.19 -9.31
CA ALA A 14 -0.27 -6.32 -10.14
C ALA A 14 0.41 -7.70 -10.03
N LEU A 15 0.24 -8.37 -8.88
CA LEU A 15 0.76 -9.71 -8.63
C LEU A 15 -0.26 -10.83 -8.96
N LYS A 16 -1.45 -10.48 -9.48
CA LYS A 16 -2.55 -11.41 -9.79
C LYS A 16 -2.99 -12.26 -8.58
N LEU A 17 -3.01 -11.65 -7.39
CA LEU A 17 -3.39 -12.29 -6.13
C LEU A 17 -4.86 -12.03 -5.75
N ASP A 18 -5.59 -11.31 -6.59
CA ASP A 18 -6.97 -10.89 -6.40
C ASP A 18 -7.93 -12.08 -6.19
N THR A 19 -7.86 -13.10 -7.03
CA THR A 19 -8.68 -14.33 -6.89
C THR A 19 -8.41 -15.06 -5.58
N LEU A 20 -7.13 -15.19 -5.19
CA LEU A 20 -6.73 -15.83 -3.94
C LEU A 20 -7.26 -15.11 -2.69
N ILE A 21 -7.29 -13.77 -2.74
CA ILE A 21 -7.84 -12.94 -1.65
C ILE A 21 -9.37 -13.02 -1.62
N GLU A 22 -10.02 -13.22 -2.76
CA GLU A 22 -11.47 -13.35 -2.82
C GLU A 22 -11.96 -14.72 -2.35
N GLU A 23 -11.27 -15.78 -2.73
CA GLU A 23 -11.63 -17.17 -2.42
C GLU A 23 -11.33 -17.56 -0.97
N ARG A 24 -10.31 -16.96 -0.34
CA ARG A 24 -9.85 -17.34 1.01
C ARG A 24 -9.95 -16.19 2.01
N GLU A 25 -10.87 -16.29 2.95
CA GLU A 25 -11.07 -15.26 3.99
C GLU A 25 -9.82 -15.06 4.88
N GLU A 26 -9.00 -16.11 5.06
CA GLU A 26 -7.73 -16.05 5.80
C GLU A 26 -6.77 -14.99 5.24
N PHE A 27 -6.70 -14.87 3.91
CA PHE A 27 -5.87 -13.89 3.22
C PHE A 27 -6.40 -12.46 3.42
N ARG A 28 -7.72 -12.28 3.47
CA ARG A 28 -8.34 -10.98 3.80
C ARG A 28 -8.01 -10.55 5.21
N VAL A 29 -8.09 -11.47 6.18
CA VAL A 29 -7.71 -11.21 7.57
C VAL A 29 -6.23 -10.84 7.65
N LEU A 30 -5.36 -11.53 6.91
CA LEU A 30 -3.93 -11.22 6.88
C LEU A 30 -3.62 -9.86 6.25
N ILE A 31 -4.32 -9.47 5.18
CA ILE A 31 -4.23 -8.12 4.60
C ILE A 31 -4.70 -7.06 5.60
N ARG A 32 -5.79 -7.31 6.34
CA ARG A 32 -6.24 -6.41 7.41
C ARG A 32 -5.18 -6.26 8.51
N LYS A 33 -4.51 -7.34 8.90
CA LYS A 33 -3.38 -7.30 9.85
C LYS A 33 -2.21 -6.48 9.29
N LEU A 34 -1.83 -6.69 8.03
CA LEU A 34 -0.82 -5.89 7.32
C LEU A 34 -1.17 -4.39 7.33
N LEU A 35 -2.42 -4.04 7.07
CA LEU A 35 -2.89 -2.65 7.13
C LEU A 35 -2.80 -2.07 8.54
N GLY A 36 -3.10 -2.88 9.55
CA GLY A 36 -2.94 -2.52 10.97
C GLY A 36 -1.49 -2.22 11.35
N LEU A 37 -0.53 -2.95 10.76
CA LEU A 37 0.91 -2.69 10.97
C LEU A 37 1.30 -1.26 10.59
N ALA A 38 0.66 -0.68 9.57
CA ALA A 38 0.95 0.69 9.14
C ALA A 38 0.57 1.75 10.19
N LEU A 39 -0.20 1.38 11.22
CA LEU A 39 -0.58 2.25 12.33
C LEU A 39 0.41 2.19 13.50
N LEU A 40 1.36 1.25 13.51
CA LEU A 40 2.39 1.14 14.55
C LEU A 40 3.57 2.09 14.29
N PRO A 41 4.30 2.50 15.34
CA PRO A 41 5.57 3.20 15.18
C PRO A 41 6.59 2.31 14.44
N ALA A 42 7.47 2.93 13.65
CA ALA A 42 8.41 2.21 12.78
C ALA A 42 9.30 1.18 13.52
N THR A 43 9.62 1.44 14.79
CA THR A 43 10.37 0.53 15.66
C THR A 43 9.65 -0.80 15.90
N ASP A 44 8.33 -0.77 16.02
CA ASP A 44 7.50 -1.92 16.36
C ASP A 44 6.98 -2.64 15.12
N ILE A 45 6.96 -1.96 13.97
CA ILE A 45 6.57 -2.54 12.68
C ILE A 45 7.45 -3.74 12.34
N ASN A 46 8.77 -3.66 12.53
CA ASN A 46 9.69 -4.76 12.23
C ASN A 46 9.37 -6.01 13.06
N LYS A 47 9.25 -5.85 14.38
CA LYS A 47 8.92 -6.95 15.30
C LYS A 47 7.56 -7.56 14.99
N ALA A 48 6.57 -6.72 14.71
CA ALA A 48 5.22 -7.17 14.41
C ALA A 48 5.13 -7.86 13.03
N PHE A 49 5.94 -7.46 12.05
CA PHE A 49 6.08 -8.16 10.78
C PHE A 49 6.77 -9.52 10.93
N GLU A 50 7.84 -9.61 11.71
CA GLU A 50 8.50 -10.89 12.02
C GLU A 50 7.54 -11.86 12.71
N TRP A 51 6.77 -11.36 13.67
CA TRP A 51 5.71 -12.13 14.32
C TRP A 51 4.65 -12.59 13.31
N LEU A 52 4.23 -11.72 12.38
CA LEU A 52 3.26 -12.06 11.33
C LEU A 52 3.80 -13.16 10.40
N ILE A 53 5.06 -13.06 9.99
CA ILE A 53 5.73 -14.06 9.14
C ILE A 53 5.78 -15.42 9.84
N ASN A 54 6.16 -15.44 11.12
CA ASN A 54 6.31 -16.67 11.88
C ASN A 54 4.96 -17.36 12.17
N ASN A 55 3.90 -16.60 12.44
CA ASN A 55 2.58 -17.17 12.73
C ASN A 55 1.78 -17.58 11.48
N HIS A 56 2.12 -17.05 10.31
CA HIS A 56 1.36 -17.28 9.06
C HIS A 56 2.26 -17.83 7.93
N LYS A 57 3.30 -18.62 8.26
CA LYS A 57 4.35 -19.05 7.33
C LYS A 57 3.85 -19.60 5.98
N GLU A 58 2.79 -20.41 5.98
CA GLU A 58 2.24 -21.00 4.75
C GLU A 58 1.59 -19.94 3.85
N MET A 59 0.69 -19.12 4.39
CA MET A 59 0.06 -18.00 3.66
C MET A 59 1.07 -16.95 3.18
N ILE A 60 2.09 -16.67 4.00
CA ILE A 60 3.18 -15.73 3.67
C ILE A 60 3.97 -16.23 2.46
N LYS A 61 4.10 -17.55 2.28
CA LYS A 61 4.81 -18.15 1.14
C LYS A 61 4.07 -17.86 -0.17
N GLU A 62 2.74 -17.91 -0.15
CA GLU A 62 1.89 -17.55 -1.29
C GLU A 62 1.92 -16.04 -1.57
N LEU A 63 2.05 -15.21 -0.53
CA LEU A 63 2.18 -13.75 -0.63
C LEU A 63 3.62 -13.24 -0.71
N LYS A 64 4.59 -14.11 -0.98
CA LYS A 64 6.03 -13.76 -0.91
C LYS A 64 6.38 -12.54 -1.75
N GLY A 65 5.80 -12.41 -2.94
CA GLY A 65 6.01 -11.24 -3.81
C GLY A 65 5.51 -9.93 -3.22
N LEU A 66 4.40 -9.99 -2.47
CA LEU A 66 3.84 -8.82 -1.79
C LEU A 66 4.71 -8.45 -0.58
N ILE A 67 4.99 -9.42 0.30
CA ILE A 67 5.81 -9.21 1.51
C ILE A 67 7.20 -8.68 1.15
N ARG A 68 7.85 -9.25 0.12
CA ARG A 68 9.16 -8.82 -0.34
C ARG A 68 9.17 -7.38 -0.82
N TYR A 69 8.16 -6.97 -1.59
CA TYR A 69 8.02 -5.58 -2.04
C TYR A 69 7.91 -4.61 -0.85
N TRP A 70 7.15 -4.99 0.18
CA TRP A 70 7.01 -4.17 1.38
C TRP A 70 8.32 -4.06 2.17
N PHE A 71 9.07 -5.16 2.29
CA PHE A 71 10.34 -5.20 3.03
C PHE A 71 11.47 -4.48 2.31
N GLU A 72 11.68 -4.79 1.03
CA GLU A 72 12.85 -4.32 0.28
C GLU A 72 12.64 -2.94 -0.34
N THR A 73 11.42 -2.66 -0.83
CA THR A 73 11.15 -1.45 -1.62
C THR A 73 10.56 -0.31 -0.80
N VAL A 74 9.52 -0.60 -0.01
CA VAL A 74 8.81 0.46 0.73
C VAL A 74 9.57 0.86 2.00
N LYS A 75 10.13 -0.11 2.71
CA LYS A 75 10.75 0.04 4.04
C LYS A 75 9.78 0.45 5.14
N PRO A 76 10.01 0.03 6.40
CA PRO A 76 9.13 0.30 7.53
C PRO A 76 8.91 1.80 7.81
N GLU A 77 9.93 2.64 7.59
CA GLU A 77 9.83 4.08 7.89
C GLU A 77 8.84 4.79 6.96
N ARG A 78 8.75 4.36 5.70
CA ARG A 78 7.78 4.93 4.74
C ARG A 78 6.41 4.29 4.87
N PHE A 79 6.35 3.06 5.39
CA PHE A 79 5.10 2.35 5.66
C PHE A 79 4.36 2.90 6.88
N SER A 80 5.07 3.37 7.91
CA SER A 80 4.41 3.92 9.10
C SER A 80 3.62 5.20 8.78
N CYS A 81 2.33 5.18 9.11
CA CYS A 81 1.45 6.34 9.22
C CYS A 81 1.32 6.84 10.67
N TYR A 82 2.09 6.27 11.61
CA TYR A 82 1.99 6.61 13.02
C TYR A 82 2.24 8.10 13.24
N ARG A 83 1.31 8.75 13.96
CA ARG A 83 1.31 10.19 14.27
C ARG A 83 1.35 11.15 13.07
N LYS A 84 1.18 10.67 11.83
CA LYS A 84 1.00 11.59 10.68
C LYS A 84 -0.38 12.23 10.77
N VAL A 85 -0.41 13.57 10.74
CA VAL A 85 -1.64 14.38 10.73
C VAL A 85 -2.42 14.13 9.44
N ASN A 86 -1.74 14.19 8.29
CA ASN A 86 -2.29 13.75 7.02
C ASN A 86 -1.94 12.29 6.76
N ARG A 87 -2.90 11.40 7.01
CA ARG A 87 -2.78 9.95 6.79
C ARG A 87 -3.14 9.55 5.35
N THR A 88 -3.49 10.52 4.52
CA THR A 88 -3.84 10.36 3.11
C THR A 88 -3.36 11.59 2.33
N ASN A 89 -2.77 11.38 1.16
CA ASN A 89 -2.44 12.42 0.17
C ASN A 89 -3.69 13.01 -0.51
N ASN A 90 -4.88 12.87 0.09
CA ASN A 90 -6.13 13.32 -0.54
C ASN A 90 -6.12 14.83 -0.82
N ASN A 91 -5.49 15.62 0.05
CA ASN A 91 -5.39 17.07 -0.13
C ASN A 91 -4.49 17.46 -1.31
N ILE A 92 -3.38 16.75 -1.50
CA ILE A 92 -2.49 16.97 -2.64
C ILE A 92 -3.15 16.46 -3.93
N LYS A 93 -3.81 15.29 -3.89
CA LYS A 93 -4.59 14.75 -5.03
C LYS A 93 -5.73 15.68 -5.42
N SER A 94 -6.47 16.25 -4.46
CA SER A 94 -7.55 17.19 -4.74
C SER A 94 -7.00 18.50 -5.29
N TYR A 95 -5.89 19.00 -4.75
CA TYR A 95 -5.19 20.16 -5.29
C TYR A 95 -4.76 19.93 -6.75
N HIS A 96 -4.07 18.82 -7.06
CA HIS A 96 -3.68 18.49 -8.43
C HIS A 96 -4.88 18.31 -9.37
N ARG A 97 -5.99 17.74 -8.88
CA ARG A 97 -7.23 17.63 -9.67
C ARG A 97 -7.80 19.00 -10.01
N VAL A 98 -7.90 19.89 -9.03
CA VAL A 98 -8.38 21.27 -9.25
C VAL A 98 -7.44 22.02 -10.20
N LEU A 99 -6.13 21.86 -10.04
CA LEU A 99 -5.13 22.46 -10.90
C LEU A 99 -5.27 21.97 -12.35
N ARG A 100 -5.45 20.66 -12.57
CA ARG A 100 -5.69 20.06 -13.89
C ARG A 100 -7.00 20.56 -14.53
N LEU A 101 -8.05 20.74 -13.73
CA LEU A 101 -9.32 21.29 -14.21
C LEU A 101 -9.19 22.76 -14.62
N LYS A 102 -8.40 23.55 -13.87
CA LYS A 102 -8.18 24.98 -14.14
C LYS A 102 -7.24 25.25 -15.30
N LEU A 103 -6.16 24.47 -15.43
CA LEU A 103 -5.13 24.66 -16.45
C LEU A 103 -5.40 23.85 -17.74
N GLY A 104 -6.37 22.93 -17.73
CA GLY A 104 -6.56 21.97 -18.81
C GLY A 104 -5.43 20.93 -18.86
N SER A 105 -5.44 20.08 -19.90
CA SER A 105 -4.27 19.27 -20.21
C SER A 105 -3.24 20.18 -20.86
N HIS A 106 -2.02 20.25 -20.32
CA HIS A 106 -0.94 20.96 -21.00
C HIS A 106 -0.82 20.36 -22.41
N PRO A 107 -0.87 21.18 -23.48
CA PRO A 107 -0.68 20.65 -24.82
C PRO A 107 0.67 19.94 -24.85
N SER A 108 0.68 18.68 -25.28
CA SER A 108 1.91 17.93 -25.44
C SER A 108 2.81 18.66 -26.44
N ILE A 109 4.13 18.57 -26.30
CA ILE A 109 5.09 19.19 -27.24
C ILE A 109 4.80 18.78 -28.70
N TRP A 110 4.12 17.66 -28.90
CA TRP A 110 3.71 17.11 -30.19
C TRP A 110 2.42 17.70 -30.78
N GLU A 111 1.68 18.53 -30.04
CA GLU A 111 0.48 19.23 -30.54
C GLU A 111 0.81 20.57 -31.22
N PHE A 112 2.08 20.97 -31.23
CA PHE A 112 2.58 22.16 -31.95
C PHE A 112 3.37 21.82 -33.22
N ALA A 113 3.30 20.56 -33.67
CA ALA A 113 3.92 20.09 -34.91
C ALA A 113 2.97 20.22 -36.11
#